data_AF-A0A2N2KDS6-F1
#
_entry.id   AF-A0A2N2KDS6-F1
#
_cell.length_a   1.000
_cell.length_b   1.000
_cell.length_c   1.000
_cell.angle_alpha   90.00
_cell.angle_beta   90.00
_cell.angle_gamma   90.00
#
_symmetry.space_group_name_H-M   'P 1'
#
loop_
_entity.id
_entity.type
_entity.pdbx_description
1 polymer ?
#
loop_
_entity_poly.entity_id
_entity_poly.type
_entity_poly.pdbx_seq_one_letter_code
_entity_poly.pdbx_strand_id
1 'polypeptide(L)'
;MGQEQYVCTVCGFNMIGYYPERCPFCGAPKKAFLSWEDCSARYKVRSTPVTEKVVRLNSVPALGLEHAAYRIKTGGKVYMIDCPSCFDKRVEPSAVISFTHHHFLGATDLRPPTSG
;
A
#
# COMPACT_ATOMS: atom_id res chain seq x y z
N MET A 1 14.99 14.11 -3.83
CA MET A 1 13.71 14.49 -3.19
C MET A 1 12.70 13.41 -3.52
N GLY A 2 12.07 12.79 -2.52
CA GLY A 2 11.05 11.76 -2.76
C GLY A 2 9.83 12.35 -3.47
N GLN A 3 9.18 11.57 -4.33
CA GLN A 3 7.94 11.99 -4.98
C GLN A 3 6.81 12.05 -3.94
N GLU A 4 5.97 13.09 -3.96
CA GLU A 4 4.82 13.22 -3.07
C GLU A 4 3.84 12.07 -3.32
N GLN A 5 3.35 11.45 -2.25
CA GLN A 5 2.45 10.30 -2.34
C GLN A 5 1.14 10.58 -1.61
N TYR A 6 0.02 10.21 -2.26
CA TYR A 6 -1.32 10.44 -1.75
C TYR A 6 -2.16 9.19 -1.86
N VAL A 7 -3.07 9.00 -0.90
CA VAL A 7 -3.97 7.85 -0.86
C VAL A 7 -5.42 8.33 -0.86
N CYS A 8 -6.24 7.77 -1.74
CA CYS A 8 -7.66 8.03 -1.74
C CYS A 8 -8.35 7.28 -0.60
N THR A 9 -8.96 7.99 0.35
CA THR A 9 -9.64 7.35 1.50
C THR A 9 -10.95 6.66 1.14
N VAL A 10 -11.48 6.91 -0.06
CA VAL A 10 -12.71 6.28 -0.57
C VAL A 10 -12.45 4.92 -1.19
N CYS A 11 -11.37 4.76 -1.97
CA CYS A 11 -11.10 3.52 -2.69
C CYS A 11 -9.75 2.87 -2.40
N GLY A 12 -8.85 3.53 -1.64
CA GLY A 12 -7.51 3.01 -1.34
C GLY A 12 -6.48 3.19 -2.46
N PHE A 13 -6.84 3.85 -3.57
CA PHE A 13 -5.92 4.06 -4.69
C PHE A 13 -4.75 4.97 -4.27
N ASN A 14 -3.53 4.52 -4.54
CA ASN A 14 -2.28 5.22 -4.23
C ASN A 14 -1.79 5.99 -5.47
N MET A 15 -1.38 7.25 -5.28
CA MET A 15 -0.93 8.17 -6.31
C MET A 15 0.49 8.62 -5.96
N ILE A 16 1.42 8.50 -6.89
CA ILE A 16 2.83 8.87 -6.71
C ILE A 16 3.16 10.02 -7.67
N GLY A 17 3.72 11.11 -7.15
CA GLY A 17 4.23 12.24 -7.92
C GLY A 17 3.15 13.13 -8.54
N TYR A 18 1.87 12.92 -8.24
CA TYR A 18 0.79 13.79 -8.70
C TYR A 18 -0.37 13.86 -7.68
N TYR A 19 -1.02 15.03 -7.63
CA TYR A 19 -2.13 15.31 -6.72
C TYR A 19 -3.36 15.80 -7.52
N PRO A 20 -4.23 14.89 -7.99
CA PRO A 20 -5.26 15.23 -8.96
C PRO A 20 -6.48 15.92 -8.29
N GLU A 21 -7.33 16.58 -9.09
CA GLU A 21 -8.59 17.13 -8.57
C GLU A 21 -9.64 16.05 -8.26
N ARG A 22 -9.55 14.91 -8.96
CA ARG A 22 -10.40 13.74 -8.78
C ARG A 22 -9.60 12.45 -8.82
N CYS A 23 -10.07 11.45 -8.08
CA CYS A 23 -9.43 10.14 -8.07
C CYS A 23 -9.58 9.52 -9.46
N PRO A 24 -8.50 9.07 -10.11
CA PRO A 24 -8.58 8.46 -11.43
C PRO A 24 -9.31 7.12 -11.42
N PHE A 25 -9.45 6.49 -10.25
CA PHE A 25 -10.11 5.20 -10.09
C PHE A 25 -11.61 5.35 -9.78
N CYS A 26 -11.96 6.12 -8.73
CA CYS A 26 -13.36 6.21 -8.27
C CYS A 26 -14.02 7.59 -8.44
N GLY A 27 -13.30 8.59 -8.95
CA GLY A 27 -13.83 9.95 -9.16
C GLY A 27 -14.01 10.80 -7.91
N ALA A 28 -13.63 10.30 -6.73
CA ALA A 28 -13.70 11.03 -5.46
C ALA A 28 -12.95 12.37 -5.54
N PRO A 29 -13.45 13.44 -4.90
CA PRO A 29 -12.82 14.76 -4.96
C PRO A 29 -11.50 14.80 -4.18
N LYS A 30 -10.62 15.73 -4.53
CA LYS A 30 -9.31 15.98 -3.89
C LYS A 30 -9.32 15.96 -2.36
N LYS A 31 -10.37 16.50 -1.72
CA LYS A 31 -10.54 16.50 -0.25
C LYS A 31 -10.60 15.10 0.39
N ALA A 32 -10.84 14.06 -0.40
CA ALA A 32 -10.87 12.68 0.06
C ALA A 32 -9.48 12.03 0.08
N PHE A 33 -8.42 12.79 -0.21
CA PHE A 33 -7.05 12.27 -0.23
C PHE A 33 -6.34 12.58 1.08
N LEU A 34 -5.50 11.65 1.51
CA LEU A 34 -4.52 11.87 2.56
C LEU A 34 -3.13 11.86 1.95
N SER A 35 -2.23 12.67 2.52
CA SER A 35 -0.80 12.42 2.29
C SER A 35 -0.45 11.04 2.81
N TRP A 36 0.62 10.49 2.28
CA TRP A 36 1.19 9.24 2.74
C TRP A 36 1.50 9.24 4.24
N GLU A 37 2.04 10.34 4.76
CA GLU A 37 2.34 10.51 6.18
C GLU A 37 1.07 10.45 7.03
N ASP A 38 0.02 11.18 6.63
CA ASP A 38 -1.25 11.20 7.35
C ASP A 38 -1.96 9.84 7.28
N CYS A 39 -1.91 9.18 6.13
CA CYS A 39 -2.42 7.83 5.95
C CYS A 39 -1.67 6.87 6.89
N SER A 40 -0.34 6.89 6.89
CA SER A 40 0.49 6.02 7.73
C SER A 40 0.33 6.30 9.22
N ALA A 41 -0.04 7.53 9.61
CA ALA A 41 -0.33 7.87 10.99
C ALA A 41 -1.65 7.25 11.48
N ARG A 42 -2.67 7.22 10.62
CA ARG A 42 -4.05 6.79 10.95
C ARG A 42 -4.32 5.31 10.69
N TYR A 43 -3.65 4.74 9.69
CA TYR A 43 -3.88 3.40 9.19
C TYR A 43 -2.63 2.56 9.37
N LYS A 44 -2.82 1.32 9.81
CA LYS A 44 -1.75 0.38 10.14
C LYS A 44 -1.99 -0.92 9.39
N VAL A 45 -0.94 -1.65 9.05
CA VAL A 45 -1.11 -2.98 8.45
C VAL A 45 -1.27 -4.02 9.54
N ARG A 46 -2.40 -4.73 9.52
CA ARG A 46 -2.62 -5.94 10.32
C ARG A 46 -2.16 -7.16 9.53
N SER A 47 -1.37 -7.99 10.19
CA SER A 47 -0.97 -9.31 9.72
C SER A 47 -1.93 -10.38 10.26
N THR A 48 -2.46 -11.22 9.37
CA THR A 48 -3.26 -12.40 9.74
C THR A 48 -2.59 -13.64 9.16
N PRO A 49 -2.11 -14.58 10.01
CA PRO A 49 -1.54 -15.84 9.52
C PRO A 49 -2.56 -16.61 8.67
N VAL A 50 -2.11 -17.15 7.54
CA VAL A 50 -2.89 -18.07 6.68
C VAL A 50 -2.28 -19.46 6.79
N THR A 51 -0.95 -19.54 6.67
CA THR A 51 -0.14 -20.74 6.93
C THR A 51 1.13 -20.31 7.66
N GLU A 52 2.01 -21.27 7.97
CA GLU A 52 3.34 -20.97 8.54
C GLU A 52 4.17 -20.02 7.67
N LYS A 53 3.97 -20.05 6.35
CA LYS A 53 4.76 -19.28 5.39
C LYS A 53 4.00 -18.11 4.76
N VAL A 54 2.68 -18.08 4.88
CA VAL A 54 1.81 -17.11 4.20
C VAL A 54 1.04 -16.28 5.22
N VAL A 55 1.11 -14.97 5.07
CA VAL A 55 0.41 -14.00 5.91
C VAL A 55 -0.41 -13.06 5.03
N ARG A 56 -1.69 -12.88 5.36
CA ARG A 56 -2.54 -11.85 4.77
C ARG A 56 -2.28 -10.51 5.45
N LEU A 57 -2.18 -9.46 4.65
CA LEU A 57 -1.97 -8.09 5.07
C LEU A 57 -3.20 -7.26 4.68
N ASN A 58 -3.73 -6.49 5.62
CA ASN A 58 -4.82 -5.56 5.40
C ASN A 58 -4.57 -4.29 6.21
N SER A 59 -5.03 -3.13 5.72
CA SER A 59 -5.11 -1.92 6.52
C SER A 59 -6.14 -2.06 7.64
N VAL A 60 -5.80 -1.53 8.81
CA VAL A 60 -6.69 -1.33 9.95
C VAL A 60 -6.57 0.11 10.47
N PRO A 61 -7.69 0.86 10.59
CA PRO A 61 -9.01 0.49 10.09
C PRO A 61 -9.02 0.24 8.57
N ALA A 62 -10.08 -0.37 8.04
CA ALA A 62 -10.19 -0.61 6.60
C ALA A 62 -10.09 0.73 5.84
N LEU A 63 -9.30 0.77 4.76
CA LEU A 63 -9.10 1.99 3.97
C LEU A 63 -9.80 1.84 2.62
N GLY A 64 -10.81 2.67 2.39
CA GLY A 64 -11.59 2.65 1.16
C GLY A 64 -12.19 1.28 0.84
N LEU A 65 -12.03 0.82 -0.41
CA LEU A 65 -12.41 -0.52 -0.86
C LEU A 65 -11.29 -1.51 -0.49
N GLU A 66 -11.15 -1.74 0.81
CA GLU A 66 -10.04 -2.51 1.37
C GLU A 66 -9.83 -3.86 0.66
N HIS A 67 -8.60 -4.11 0.26
CA HIS A 67 -8.17 -5.34 -0.40
C HIS A 67 -7.08 -6.06 0.39
N ALA A 68 -6.86 -7.33 0.08
CA ALA A 68 -5.80 -8.12 0.70
C ALA A 68 -4.52 -8.01 -0.11
N ALA A 69 -3.41 -7.85 0.59
CA ALA A 69 -2.09 -8.23 0.10
C ALA A 69 -1.62 -9.47 0.85
N TYR A 70 -0.64 -10.18 0.29
CA TYR A 70 -0.09 -11.38 0.91
C TYR A 70 1.42 -11.30 0.97
N ARG A 71 1.99 -11.64 2.12
CA ARG A 71 3.42 -11.84 2.32
C ARG A 71 3.72 -13.33 2.41
N ILE A 72 4.68 -13.78 1.61
CA ILE A 72 5.12 -15.17 1.54
C ILE A 72 6.60 -15.24 1.93
N LYS A 73 6.93 -16.05 2.93
CA LYS A 73 8.32 -16.34 3.31
C LYS A 73 8.74 -17.71 2.78
N THR A 74 9.73 -17.73 1.89
CA THR A 74 10.29 -18.97 1.35
C THR A 74 11.73 -18.76 0.87
N GLY A 75 12.59 -19.79 1.01
CA GLY A 75 13.99 -19.72 0.58
C GLY A 75 14.79 -18.56 1.20
N GLY A 76 14.49 -18.19 2.45
CA GLY A 76 15.12 -17.05 3.14
C GLY A 76 14.74 -15.67 2.61
N LYS A 77 13.75 -15.58 1.71
CA LYS A 77 13.29 -14.33 1.09
C LYS A 77 11.81 -14.06 1.38
N VAL A 78 11.44 -12.79 1.25
CA VAL A 78 10.07 -12.31 1.37
C VAL A 78 9.55 -11.96 -0.02
N TYR A 79 8.41 -12.50 -0.38
CA TYR A 79 7.68 -12.19 -1.60
C TYR A 79 6.34 -11.56 -1.21
N MET A 80 5.85 -10.63 -2.03
CA MET A 80 4.53 -10.05 -1.86
C MET A 80 3.66 -10.25 -3.10
N ILE A 81 2.38 -10.54 -2.85
CA ILE A 81 1.31 -10.44 -3.86
C ILE A 81 0.48 -9.22 -3.47
N ASP A 82 0.42 -8.25 -4.39
CA ASP A 82 -0.16 -6.93 -4.20
C ASP A 82 0.47 -6.16 -3.02
N CYS A 83 -0.06 -4.97 -2.76
CA CYS A 83 0.39 -4.10 -1.67
C CYS A 83 -0.79 -3.76 -0.74
N PRO A 84 -0.58 -3.68 0.59
CA PRO A 84 -1.63 -3.21 1.50
C PRO A 84 -2.11 -1.81 1.11
N SER A 85 -3.38 -1.49 1.42
CA SER A 85 -3.97 -0.19 1.09
C SER A 85 -3.25 1.00 1.71
N CYS A 86 -2.61 0.79 2.87
CA CYS A 86 -1.83 1.81 3.56
C CYS A 86 -0.36 1.39 3.67
N PHE A 87 0.53 2.38 3.75
CA PHE A 87 1.91 2.13 4.08
C PHE A 87 2.12 1.94 5.58
N ASP A 88 3.01 1.03 5.92
CA ASP A 88 3.40 0.79 7.29
C ASP A 88 4.84 0.28 7.32
N LYS A 89 5.75 1.08 7.89
CA LYS A 89 7.18 0.75 8.00
C LYS A 89 7.46 -0.53 8.79
N ARG A 90 6.47 -1.07 9.50
CA ARG A 90 6.56 -2.33 10.24
C ARG A 90 6.37 -3.55 9.34
N VAL A 91 5.84 -3.36 8.13
CA VAL A 91 5.79 -4.42 7.11
C VAL A 91 7.20 -4.67 6.62
N GLU A 92 7.62 -5.93 6.71
CA GLU A 92 8.93 -6.38 6.29
C GLU A 92 9.14 -6.13 4.79
N PRO A 93 10.28 -5.58 4.37
CA PRO A 93 10.59 -5.37 2.96
C PRO A 93 10.54 -6.67 2.17
N SER A 94 9.98 -6.60 0.97
CA SER A 94 9.92 -7.73 0.04
C SER A 94 11.06 -7.66 -0.98
N ALA A 95 11.56 -8.83 -1.38
CA ALA A 95 12.53 -8.97 -2.46
C ALA A 95 11.85 -8.82 -3.83
N VAL A 96 10.59 -9.26 -3.94
CA VAL A 96 9.76 -9.20 -5.14
C VAL A 96 8.33 -8.88 -4.75
N ILE A 97 7.69 -8.00 -5.52
CA ILE A 97 6.25 -7.74 -5.47
C ILE A 97 5.66 -8.16 -6.81
N SER A 98 4.65 -9.03 -6.78
CA SER A 98 3.85 -9.41 -7.94
C SER A 98 2.48 -8.77 -7.82
N PHE A 99 1.97 -8.21 -8.92
CA PHE A 99 0.67 -7.56 -8.95
C PHE A 99 -0.34 -8.42 -9.67
N THR A 100 -1.51 -8.60 -9.06
CA THR A 100 -2.64 -9.29 -9.70
C THR A 100 -3.19 -8.49 -10.88
N HIS A 101 -3.06 -7.17 -10.83
CA HIS A 101 -3.43 -6.25 -11.89
C HIS A 101 -2.78 -4.87 -11.70
N HIS A 102 -2.82 -4.02 -12.73
CA HIS A 102 -2.08 -2.76 -12.79
C HIS A 102 -2.56 -1.65 -11.84
N HIS A 103 -3.75 -1.77 -11.21
CA HIS A 103 -4.26 -0.72 -10.31
C HIS A 103 -3.50 -0.64 -8.97
N PHE A 104 -2.72 -1.66 -8.59
CA PHE A 104 -1.96 -1.69 -7.33
C PHE A 104 -0.54 -1.13 -7.43
N LEU A 105 -0.13 -0.64 -8.60
CA LEU A 105 1.24 -0.17 -8.83
C LEU A 105 1.61 1.06 -7.99
N GLY A 106 0.63 1.87 -7.54
CA GLY A 106 0.88 3.07 -6.75
C GLY A 106 1.42 2.83 -5.34
N ALA A 107 1.34 1.60 -4.82
CA ALA A 107 1.88 1.24 -3.50
C ALA A 107 3.20 0.45 -3.59
N THR A 108 3.84 0.44 -4.77
CA THR A 108 5.11 -0.27 -5.04
C THR A 108 6.29 0.27 -4.24
N ASP A 109 6.23 1.53 -3.78
CA ASP A 109 7.36 2.20 -3.13
C ASP A 109 7.39 1.97 -1.62
N LEU A 110 7.15 0.72 -1.20
CA LEU A 110 7.43 0.24 0.15
C LEU A 110 8.95 0.27 0.50
N ARG A 111 9.80 0.66 -0.46
CA ARG A 111 11.22 0.88 -0.23
C ARG A 111 11.40 2.28 0.37
N PRO A 112 12.21 2.44 1.43
CA PRO A 112 12.62 3.77 1.84
C PRO A 112 13.27 4.48 0.64
N PRO A 113 13.09 5.81 0.50
CA PRO A 113 13.80 6.55 -0.53
C PRO A 113 15.28 6.24 -0.38
N THR A 114 15.88 5.69 -1.44
CA THR A 114 17.33 5.57 -1.48
C THR A 114 17.85 6.99 -1.47
N SER A 115 18.61 7.34 -0.44
CA SER A 115 19.36 8.58 -0.35
C SER A 115 20.39 8.58 -1.47
N GLY A 116 20.01 9.20 -2.59
CA GLY A 116 20.92 9.72 -3.60
C GLY A 116 21.13 11.21 -3.35
#